data_AF-A0A962Q2U7-F1
#
_entry.id   AF-A0A962Q2U7-F1
#
_cell.length_a   1.000
_cell.length_b   1.000
_cell.length_c   1.000
_cell.angle_alpha   90.00
_cell.angle_beta   90.00
_cell.angle_gamma   90.00
#
_symmetry.space_group_name_H-M   'P 1'
#
loop_
_entity.id
_entity.type
_entity.pdbx_description
1 polymer ?
#
loop_
_entity_poly.entity_id
_entity_poly.type
_entity_poly.pdbx_seq_one_letter_code
_entity_poly.pdbx_strand_id
1 'polypeptide(L)' 'NYALQLVFDDGHDTGLYSWRYLYELCQNHDARWQEYLLRLDKAGANRDPDVQVVKLDL' A
#
# COMPACT_ATOMS: atom_id res chain seq x y z
N ASN A 1 11.21 -13.44 -19.90
CA ASN A 1 11.14 -12.72 -18.62
C ASN A 1 9.85 -11.92 -18.54
N TYR A 2 8.83 -12.40 -17.82
CA TYR A 2 7.47 -11.81 -17.82
C TYR A 2 7.08 -11.14 -16.48
N ALA A 3 7.84 -11.37 -15.41
CA ALA A 3 7.56 -10.83 -14.08
C ALA A 3 8.85 -10.69 -13.25
N LEU A 4 8.76 -9.91 -12.18
CA LEU A 4 9.74 -9.77 -11.11
C LEU A 4 9.17 -10.37 -9.81
N GLN A 5 10.01 -11.03 -9.03
CA GLN A 5 9.72 -11.34 -7.63
C GLN A 5 10.35 -10.24 -6.78
N LEU A 6 9.55 -9.60 -5.94
CA LEU A 6 10.03 -8.60 -4.98
C LEU A 6 10.05 -9.22 -3.59
N VAL A 7 11.13 -8.96 -2.85
CA VAL A 7 11.30 -9.40 -1.47
C VAL A 7 11.26 -8.15 -0.59
N PHE A 8 10.34 -8.12 0.36
CA PHE A 8 10.19 -7.05 1.34
C PHE A 8 10.77 -7.48 2.69
N ASP A 9 11.30 -6.53 3.44
CA ASP A 9 11.94 -6.76 4.74
C ASP A 9 10.96 -7.04 5.89
N ASP A 10 9.66 -6.79 5.67
CA ASP A 10 8.56 -7.12 6.58
C ASP A 10 8.08 -8.59 6.46
N GLY A 11 8.81 -9.43 5.72
CA GLY A 11 8.58 -10.87 5.60
C GLY A 11 7.74 -11.31 4.40
N HIS A 12 7.37 -10.39 3.50
CA HIS A 12 6.66 -10.75 2.27
C HIS A 12 7.63 -11.02 1.10
N ASP A 13 7.74 -12.28 0.68
CA ASP A 13 8.67 -12.71 -0.39
C ASP A 13 8.06 -13.62 -1.47
N THR A 14 6.74 -13.84 -1.44
CA THR A 14 6.07 -14.82 -2.32
C THR A 14 5.42 -14.22 -3.58
N GLY A 15 5.41 -12.89 -3.73
CA GLY A 15 4.69 -12.20 -4.81
C GLY A 15 5.41 -12.16 -6.15
N LEU A 16 4.69 -12.42 -7.25
CA LEU A 16 5.15 -12.18 -8.63
C LEU A 16 4.43 -10.98 -9.25
N TYR A 17 5.22 -10.05 -9.79
CA TYR A 17 4.75 -8.78 -10.33
C TYR A 17 5.09 -8.69 -11.82
N SER A 18 4.08 -8.69 -12.68
CA SER A 18 4.31 -8.51 -14.12
C SER A 18 4.80 -7.10 -14.44
N TRP A 19 5.58 -6.94 -15.52
CA TRP A 19 6.03 -5.62 -15.97
C TRP A 19 4.88 -4.67 -16.27
N ARG A 20 3.82 -5.18 -16.90
CA ARG A 20 2.61 -4.41 -17.18
C ARG A 20 1.99 -3.88 -15.88
N TYR A 21 1.87 -4.74 -14.87
CA TYR A 21 1.29 -4.36 -13.60
C TYR A 21 2.12 -3.31 -12.87
N LEU A 22 3.45 -3.47 -12.84
CA LEU A 22 4.35 -2.46 -12.26
C LEU A 22 4.22 -1.10 -12.99
N TYR A 23 4.12 -1.11 -14.32
CA TYR A 23 3.90 0.11 -15.09
C TYR A 23 2.54 0.76 -14.79
N GLU A 24 1.46 -0.04 -14.67
CA GLU A 24 0.15 0.46 -14.25
C GLU A 24 0.18 1.06 -12.85
N LEU A 25 0.93 0.47 -11.90
CA LEU A 25 1.12 1.02 -10.57
C LEU A 25 1.83 2.37 -10.60
N CYS A 26 2.91 2.51 -11.39
CA CYS A 26 3.62 3.78 -11.53
C CYS A 26 2.72 4.88 -12.10
N GLN A 27 1.96 4.58 -13.16
CA GLN A 27 1.09 5.58 -13.80
C GLN A 27 -0.07 6.04 -12.89
N ASN A 28 -0.57 5.15 -12.03
CA ASN A 28 -1.72 5.42 -11.17
C ASN A 28 -1.34 5.66 -9.70
N HIS A 29 -0.05 5.87 -9.42
CA HIS A 29 0.48 5.95 -8.06
C HIS A 29 -0.32 6.93 -7.21
N ASP A 30 -0.43 8.19 -7.64
CA ASP A 30 -1.01 9.26 -6.83
C ASP A 30 -2.49 9.01 -6.52
N ALA A 31 -3.27 8.60 -7.52
CA ALA A 31 -4.70 8.31 -7.36
C ALA A 31 -4.92 7.12 -6.41
N ARG A 32 -4.19 6.02 -6.61
CA ARG A 32 -4.29 4.82 -5.76
C ARG A 32 -3.80 5.09 -4.34
N TRP A 33 -2.77 5.92 -4.20
CA TRP A 33 -2.23 6.31 -2.91
C TRP A 33 -3.23 7.13 -2.10
N GLN A 34 -3.85 8.14 -2.72
CA GLN A 34 -4.91 8.92 -2.09
C GLN A 34 -6.11 8.05 -1.69
N GLU A 35 -6.54 7.13 -2.56
CA GLU A 35 -7.61 6.19 -2.25
C GLU A 35 -7.26 5.30 -1.04
N TYR A 36 -6.03 4.78 -0.97
CA TYR A 36 -5.55 4.00 0.16
C TYR A 36 -5.60 4.80 1.47
N LEU A 37 -5.11 6.05 1.48
CA LEU A 37 -5.13 6.92 2.67
C LEU A 37 -6.56 7.23 3.12
N LEU A 38 -7.48 7.48 2.19
CA LEU A 38 -8.90 7.69 2.51
C LEU A 38 -9.53 6.45 3.14
N ARG A 39 -9.18 5.26 2.64
CA ARG A 39 -9.67 3.99 3.21
C ARG A 39 -9.09 3.75 4.60
N LEU A 40 -7.82 4.09 4.82
CA LEU A 40 -7.14 3.97 6.10
C LEU A 40 -7.80 4.87 7.16
N ASP A 41 -8.05 6.14 6.84
CA ASP A 41 -8.70 7.10 7.75
C ASP A 41 -10.14 6.69 8.10
N LYS A 42 -10.91 6.24 7.09
CA LYS A 42 -12.28 5.73 7.30
C LYS A 42 -12.30 4.50 8.21
N ALA A 43 -11.28 3.66 8.14
CA ALA A 43 -11.13 2.50 9.01
C ALA A 43 -10.59 2.86 10.42
N GLY A 44 -10.16 4.11 10.65
CA GLY A 44 -9.46 4.50 11.88
C GLY A 44 -8.12 3.79 12.06
N ALA A 45 -7.51 3.32 10.96
CA ALA A 45 -6.25 2.59 10.97
C ALA A 45 -5.06 3.54 10.76
N ASN A 46 -3.85 3.06 11.07
CA ASN A 46 -2.60 3.72 10.75
C ASN A 46 -1.75 2.84 9.82
N ARG A 47 -0.81 3.47 9.11
CA ARG A 47 0.19 2.77 8.28
C ARG A 47 1.32 2.20 9.14
N ASP A 48 1.63 2.89 10.23
CA ASP A 48 2.60 2.46 11.22
C ASP A 48 1.89 1.52 12.21
N PRO A 49 2.33 0.25 12.35
CA PRO A 49 1.71 -0.69 13.27
C PRO A 49 1.80 -0.26 14.74
N ASP A 50 2.75 0.62 15.08
CA ASP A 50 2.96 1.08 16.47
C ASP A 50 2.14 2.32 16.83
N VAL A 51 1.41 2.90 15.86
CA VAL A 51 0.62 4.12 16.08
C VAL A 51 -0.87 3.80 16.18
N GLN A 52 -1.47 4.14 17.33
CA GLN A 52 -2.91 4.09 17.51
C GLN A 52 -3.57 5.43 17.19
N VAL A 53 -4.60 5.39 16.34
CA VAL A 53 -5.41 6.57 16.00
C VAL A 53 -6.47 6.77 17.08
N VAL A 54 -6.31 7.81 17.90
CA VAL A 54 -7.32 8.25 18.86
C VAL A 54 -8.10 9.41 18.23
N LYS A 55 -9.35 9.17 17.84
CA LYS A 55 -10.26 10.24 17.38
C LYS A 55 -10.89 10.89 18.62
N LEU A 56 -10.53 12.14 18.88
CA LEU A 56 -11.17 12.98 19.89
C LEU A 56 -12.17 13.88 19.18
N ASP A 57 -13.45 13.53 19.29
CA ASP A 57 -14.53 14.41 18.85
C ASP A 57 -14.67 15.53 19.91
N LEU A 58 -14.16 16.73 19.59
CA LEU A 58 -14.36 17.96 20.35
C LEU A 58 -15.61 18.70 19.85
#